data_AF-A0A086LQ35-F1
#
_entry.id   AF-A0A086LQ35-F1
#
_cell.length_a   1.000
_cell.length_b   1.000
_cell.length_c   1.000
_cell.angle_alpha   90.00
_cell.angle_beta   90.00
_cell.angle_gamma   90.00
#
_symmetry.space_group_name_H-M   'P 1'
#
loop_
_entity.id
_entity.type
_entity.pdbx_description
1 polymer ?
#
loop_
_entity_poly.entity_id
_entity_poly.type
_entity_poly.pdbx_seq_one_letter_code
_entity_poly.pdbx_strand_id
1 'polypeptide(L)'
;MARTGSMQQRRGGFQTTARMLMAVCVSGVLLLSSGPSAANKLAEGQQNQNSGPGAATQEGPTIEGAVAKCVLKTTTAENGSSRAKNTTGLSLSKENLVVSLQCSGEKNAIVPKDQKKVCSAAPNAKVADCKGADTDKQVTLKSLLGTSGDIQWEKTIVSTDNKGEVMTLKIKESELPLFDKAFFVGCEENKANARTSQATECKVNVSVKARPSSVRENNVVTCAYGKDSNPRHLEVEMSAD
;
A
#
# COMPACT_ATOMS: atom_id res chain seq x y z
N MET A 1 0.22 63.65 -18.77
CA MET A 1 -1.13 63.65 -19.36
C MET A 1 -1.89 62.46 -18.79
N ALA A 2 -2.90 62.75 -17.99
CA ALA A 2 -3.79 61.75 -17.41
C ALA A 2 -4.81 61.27 -18.46
N ARG A 3 -5.19 59.99 -18.40
CA ARG A 3 -6.55 59.56 -18.74
C ARG A 3 -6.96 58.32 -17.95
N THR A 4 -8.11 58.49 -17.32
CA THR A 4 -8.83 57.69 -16.35
C THR A 4 -9.86 56.80 -17.04
N GLY A 5 -10.31 55.74 -16.35
CA GLY A 5 -11.58 55.04 -16.57
C GLY A 5 -11.39 53.54 -16.76
N SER A 6 -12.15 52.63 -16.15
CA SER A 6 -13.24 52.71 -15.17
C SER A 6 -13.43 51.30 -14.57
N MET A 7 -13.83 51.23 -13.29
CA MET A 7 -14.28 50.02 -12.62
C MET A 7 -15.57 49.44 -13.24
N GLN A 8 -15.69 48.12 -13.28
CA GLN A 8 -17.01 47.48 -13.22
C GLN A 8 -16.94 46.14 -12.47
N GLN A 9 -17.44 46.16 -11.24
CA GLN A 9 -17.76 44.98 -10.43
C GLN A 9 -18.92 44.21 -11.08
N ARG A 10 -18.82 42.88 -11.14
CA ARG A 10 -19.99 42.00 -11.25
C ARG A 10 -20.03 41.04 -10.07
N ARG A 11 -20.93 41.35 -9.14
CA ARG A 11 -21.48 40.45 -8.12
C ARG A 11 -22.54 39.57 -8.79
N GLY A 12 -22.51 38.28 -8.52
CA GLY A 12 -23.62 37.34 -8.72
C GLY A 12 -23.16 36.00 -8.14
N GLY A 13 -23.79 35.38 -7.17
CA GLY A 13 -25.14 35.49 -6.65
C GLY A 13 -25.55 34.05 -6.34
N PHE A 14 -25.24 33.57 -5.13
CA PHE A 14 -25.60 32.23 -4.67
C PHE A 14 -27.13 32.12 -4.60
N GLN A 15 -27.71 31.20 -5.37
CA GLN A 15 -29.11 30.82 -5.22
C GLN A 15 -29.20 29.49 -4.46
N THR A 16 -29.61 29.56 -3.20
CA THR A 16 -30.11 28.43 -2.42
C THR A 16 -31.61 28.32 -2.66
N THR A 17 -32.07 27.18 -3.17
CA THR A 17 -33.50 26.88 -3.29
C THR A 17 -33.86 25.76 -2.31
N ALA A 18 -34.53 26.17 -1.23
CA ALA A 18 -35.28 25.29 -0.36
C ALA A 18 -36.60 24.87 -1.05
N ARG A 19 -37.06 23.64 -0.82
CA ARG A 19 -38.49 23.30 -0.87
C ARG A 19 -38.81 22.17 0.09
N MET A 20 -39.43 22.57 1.20
CA MET A 20 -40.22 21.74 2.11
C MET A 20 -41.45 21.18 1.38
N LEU A 21 -41.80 19.93 1.65
CA LEU A 21 -43.18 19.45 1.60
C LEU A 21 -43.45 18.61 2.85
N MET A 22 -44.27 19.17 3.75
CA MET A 22 -44.86 18.48 4.89
C MET A 22 -46.15 17.81 4.42
N ALA A 23 -46.33 16.52 4.71
CA ALA A 23 -47.62 15.84 4.58
C ALA A 23 -48.05 15.36 5.97
N VAL A 24 -49.13 15.98 6.47
CA VAL A 24 -49.85 15.65 7.69
C VAL A 24 -50.99 14.71 7.30
N CYS A 25 -51.06 13.52 7.92
CA CYS A 25 -52.27 12.69 7.88
C CYS A 25 -52.71 12.40 9.33
N VAL A 26 -53.95 12.79 9.59
CA VAL A 26 -54.66 12.70 10.87
C VAL A 26 -55.28 11.31 11.05
N SER A 27 -55.05 10.76 12.24
CA SER A 27 -55.85 9.87 13.08
C SER A 27 -57.02 9.05 12.49
N GLY A 28 -56.99 7.74 12.76
CA GLY A 28 -58.17 6.89 12.89
C GLY A 28 -58.00 5.91 14.05
N VAL A 29 -58.76 6.11 15.12
CA VAL A 29 -58.93 5.16 16.25
C VAL A 29 -60.27 4.45 16.05
N LEU A 30 -60.29 3.12 16.16
CA LEU A 30 -61.48 2.35 16.54
C LEU A 30 -61.05 1.02 17.19
N LEU A 31 -61.89 0.58 18.12
CA LEU A 31 -61.61 -0.24 19.30
C LEU A 31 -61.80 -1.76 19.08
N LEU A 32 -61.04 -2.52 19.89
CA LEU A 32 -61.39 -3.75 20.65
C LEU A 32 -62.09 -4.94 19.96
N SER A 33 -61.41 -6.09 19.99
CA SER A 33 -62.02 -7.35 20.46
C SER A 33 -60.95 -8.35 20.92
N SER A 34 -61.11 -8.82 22.16
CA SER A 34 -60.33 -9.84 22.87
C SER A 34 -60.68 -11.27 22.46
N GLY A 35 -59.69 -12.17 22.40
CA GLY A 35 -59.88 -13.63 22.34
C GLY A 35 -58.54 -14.40 22.47
N PRO A 36 -58.51 -15.61 23.05
CA PRO A 36 -57.37 -16.13 23.82
C PRO A 36 -56.31 -16.91 23.03
N SER A 37 -55.19 -17.12 23.72
CA SER A 37 -53.94 -17.81 23.38
C SER A 37 -54.01 -19.08 22.54
N ALA A 38 -53.09 -19.18 21.57
CA ALA A 38 -52.45 -20.43 21.19
C ALA A 38 -51.00 -20.13 20.74
N ALA A 39 -50.04 -20.38 21.63
CA ALA A 39 -48.62 -20.36 21.28
C ALA A 39 -48.31 -21.60 20.44
N ASN A 40 -48.32 -21.45 19.11
CA ASN A 40 -47.78 -22.48 18.24
C ASN A 40 -46.28 -22.28 18.10
N LYS A 41 -45.55 -23.32 18.50
CA LYS A 41 -44.10 -23.43 18.40
C LYS A 41 -43.65 -23.18 16.97
N LEU A 42 -42.90 -22.10 16.75
CA LEU A 42 -41.97 -22.02 15.63
C LEU A 42 -40.84 -23.00 15.95
N ALA A 43 -41.01 -24.24 15.51
CA ALA A 43 -39.88 -25.14 15.30
C ALA A 43 -39.07 -24.53 14.17
N GLU A 44 -37.94 -23.93 14.54
CA GLU A 44 -36.93 -23.41 13.64
C GLU A 44 -36.59 -24.50 12.62
N GLY A 45 -36.91 -24.23 11.35
CA GLY A 45 -36.37 -25.01 10.25
C GLY A 45 -34.86 -24.93 10.34
N GLN A 46 -34.22 -26.07 10.61
CA GLN A 46 -32.79 -26.24 10.58
C GLN A 46 -32.31 -26.05 9.15
N GLN A 47 -32.16 -24.78 8.75
CA GLN A 47 -31.51 -24.40 7.52
C GLN A 47 -30.03 -24.64 7.75
N ASN A 48 -29.60 -25.80 7.25
CA ASN A 48 -28.24 -26.25 7.09
C ASN A 48 -27.43 -25.09 6.48
N GLN A 49 -26.84 -24.24 7.33
CA GLN A 49 -25.84 -23.27 6.88
C GLN A 49 -24.63 -24.11 6.53
N ASN A 50 -24.57 -24.45 5.25
CA ASN A 50 -23.35 -24.87 4.59
C ASN A 50 -22.35 -23.74 4.83
N SER A 51 -21.51 -23.90 5.85
CA SER A 51 -20.46 -22.94 6.20
C SER A 51 -19.58 -22.76 4.98
N GLY A 52 -19.83 -21.67 4.24
CA GLY A 52 -18.95 -21.26 3.16
C GLY A 52 -17.54 -21.07 3.71
N PRO A 53 -16.50 -21.25 2.89
CA PRO A 53 -15.13 -21.09 3.33
C PRO A 53 -14.96 -19.70 3.96
N GLY A 54 -14.41 -19.69 5.19
CA GLY A 54 -14.27 -18.49 6.02
C GLY A 54 -13.59 -17.33 5.30
N ALA A 55 -13.94 -16.10 5.68
CA ALA A 55 -13.34 -14.90 5.10
C ALA A 55 -11.83 -14.88 5.42
N ALA A 56 -11.02 -14.67 4.38
CA ALA A 56 -9.58 -14.51 4.55
C ALA A 56 -9.26 -13.07 4.94
N THR A 57 -8.39 -12.90 5.93
CA THR A 57 -7.96 -11.59 6.45
C THR A 57 -6.44 -11.52 6.39
N GLN A 58 -5.93 -10.39 5.93
CA GLN A 58 -4.49 -10.12 5.87
C GLN A 58 -4.04 -9.41 7.15
N GLU A 59 -2.96 -9.92 7.76
CA GLU A 59 -2.27 -9.28 8.88
C GLU A 59 -0.87 -8.80 8.47
N GLY A 60 -0.42 -7.72 9.11
CA GLY A 60 0.89 -7.11 8.90
C GLY A 60 0.85 -5.77 8.15
N PRO A 61 2.01 -5.23 7.75
CA PRO A 61 3.32 -5.88 7.89
C PRO A 61 3.89 -5.78 9.29
N THR A 62 4.47 -6.89 9.77
CA THR A 62 5.38 -6.90 10.92
C THR A 62 6.79 -6.77 10.39
N ILE A 63 7.56 -5.80 10.89
CA ILE A 63 8.93 -5.53 10.45
C ILE A 63 9.90 -6.03 11.52
N GLU A 64 10.81 -6.92 11.12
CA GLU A 64 11.90 -7.45 11.94
C GLU A 64 13.22 -7.25 11.18
N GLY A 65 14.01 -6.26 11.59
CA GLY A 65 15.22 -5.88 10.88
C GLY A 65 14.92 -5.48 9.43
N ALA A 66 15.54 -6.18 8.47
CA ALA A 66 15.36 -5.95 7.04
C ALA A 66 14.25 -6.81 6.40
N VAL A 67 13.43 -7.50 7.21
CA VAL A 67 12.40 -8.41 6.73
C VAL A 67 11.01 -7.90 7.12
N ALA A 68 10.12 -7.79 6.13
CA ALA A 68 8.69 -7.55 6.33
C ALA A 68 7.92 -8.86 6.20
N LYS A 69 7.03 -9.13 7.17
CA LYS A 69 6.20 -10.33 7.21
C LYS A 69 4.73 -9.96 7.11
N CYS A 70 4.02 -10.62 6.20
CA CYS A 70 2.60 -10.49 5.96
C CYS A 70 1.97 -11.88 6.01
N VAL A 71 0.88 -12.05 6.76
CA VAL A 71 0.25 -13.35 6.98
C VAL A 71 -1.21 -13.30 6.55
N LEU A 72 -1.61 -14.22 5.66
CA LEU A 72 -3.00 -14.43 5.29
C LEU A 72 -3.60 -15.52 6.18
N LYS A 73 -4.63 -15.18 6.95
CA LYS A 73 -5.36 -16.13 7.80
C LYS A 73 -6.77 -16.35 7.25
N THR A 74 -7.24 -17.59 7.23
CA THR A 74 -8.65 -17.91 6.98
C THR A 74 -9.38 -17.93 8.32
N THR A 75 -10.28 -16.98 8.56
CA THR A 75 -11.04 -16.93 9.82
C THR A 75 -12.30 -17.79 9.73
N THR A 76 -12.45 -18.73 10.65
CA THR A 76 -13.77 -19.25 11.05
C THR A 76 -14.30 -18.26 12.08
N ALA A 77 -15.05 -17.25 11.64
CA ALA A 77 -15.79 -16.28 12.46
C ALA A 77 -15.15 -15.91 13.81
N GLU A 78 -14.10 -15.08 13.81
CA GLU A 78 -13.77 -14.28 14.99
C GLU A 78 -13.54 -12.82 14.55
N ASN A 79 -14.33 -11.92 15.16
CA ASN A 79 -14.28 -10.49 14.97
C ASN A 79 -12.97 -9.92 15.54
N GLY A 80 -11.89 -10.00 14.77
CA GLY A 80 -10.65 -9.29 15.02
C GLY A 80 -10.50 -8.11 14.06
N SER A 81 -10.94 -6.91 14.46
CA SER A 81 -10.60 -5.67 13.75
C SER A 81 -9.13 -5.36 14.00
N SER A 82 -8.25 -5.82 13.12
CA SER A 82 -6.83 -5.44 13.14
C SER A 82 -6.68 -4.04 12.57
N ARG A 83 -6.71 -3.04 13.47
CA ARG A 83 -6.33 -1.67 13.17
C ARG A 83 -4.92 -1.68 12.59
N ALA A 84 -4.77 -1.18 11.36
CA ALA A 84 -3.48 -0.97 10.71
C ALA A 84 -2.54 -0.23 11.67
N LYS A 85 -1.57 -0.95 12.23
CA LYS A 85 -0.50 -0.37 13.03
C LYS A 85 0.40 0.35 12.03
N ASN A 86 0.62 1.65 12.21
CA ASN A 86 1.57 2.42 11.41
C ASN A 86 2.98 1.85 11.63
N THR A 87 3.36 0.87 10.81
CA THR A 87 4.70 0.30 10.81
C THR A 87 5.57 1.08 9.85
N THR A 88 6.68 1.61 10.36
CA THR A 88 7.78 2.18 9.58
C THR A 88 8.23 1.13 8.56
N GLY A 89 8.23 1.45 7.27
CA GLY A 89 8.54 0.51 6.19
C GLY A 89 9.98 -0.01 6.21
N LEU A 90 10.34 -0.79 5.19
CA LEU A 90 11.71 -1.26 4.98
C LEU A 90 12.59 -0.11 4.47
N SER A 91 13.89 -0.15 4.77
CA SER A 91 14.85 0.84 4.27
C SER A 91 16.10 0.18 3.70
N LEU A 92 16.46 0.59 2.47
CA LEU A 92 17.74 0.31 1.83
C LEU A 92 18.65 1.54 1.96
N SER A 93 19.91 1.32 2.31
CA SER A 93 20.95 2.35 2.45
C SER A 93 22.33 1.73 2.26
N LYS A 94 23.40 2.54 2.39
CA LYS A 94 24.77 2.03 2.35
C LYS A 94 25.04 0.98 3.43
N GLU A 95 24.43 1.14 4.60
CA GLU A 95 24.57 0.25 5.75
C GLU A 95 23.67 -0.99 5.64
N ASN A 96 22.60 -0.91 4.86
CA ASN A 96 21.67 -2.02 4.64
C ASN A 96 21.27 -2.15 3.17
N LEU A 97 21.93 -3.07 2.46
CA LEU A 97 21.77 -3.27 1.02
C LEU A 97 20.83 -4.45 0.67
N VAL A 98 20.18 -5.04 1.66
CA VAL A 98 19.33 -6.21 1.51
C VAL A 98 18.02 -5.99 2.24
N VAL A 99 16.90 -6.32 1.60
CA VAL A 99 15.57 -6.34 2.23
C VAL A 99 14.75 -7.51 1.72
N SER A 100 13.82 -8.02 2.52
CA SER A 100 12.97 -9.15 2.14
C SER A 100 11.50 -8.92 2.50
N LEU A 101 10.60 -9.43 1.66
CA LEU A 101 9.18 -9.56 1.94
C LEU A 101 8.82 -11.05 2.02
N GLN A 102 8.11 -11.41 3.09
CA GLN A 102 7.54 -12.74 3.28
C GLN A 102 6.01 -12.66 3.29
N CYS A 103 5.38 -13.29 2.29
CA CYS A 103 3.95 -13.48 2.19
C CYS A 103 3.60 -14.93 2.62
N SER A 104 3.19 -15.12 3.87
CA SER A 104 2.79 -16.44 4.40
C SER A 104 1.27 -16.65 4.32
N GLY A 105 0.82 -17.89 4.17
CA GLY A 105 -0.58 -18.27 4.05
C GLY A 105 -0.93 -18.79 2.65
N GLU A 106 -1.90 -19.70 2.60
CA GLU A 106 -2.32 -20.32 1.34
C GLU A 106 -2.81 -19.28 0.33
N LYS A 107 -2.25 -19.30 -0.88
CA LYS A 107 -2.56 -18.35 -1.97
C LYS A 107 -2.20 -16.89 -1.65
N ASN A 108 -1.38 -16.63 -0.63
CA ASN A 108 -0.87 -15.29 -0.40
C ASN A 108 0.29 -14.97 -1.36
N ALA A 109 0.03 -14.17 -2.39
CA ALA A 109 0.96 -13.93 -3.49
C ALA A 109 1.60 -12.54 -3.41
N ILE A 110 2.84 -12.44 -3.88
CA ILE A 110 3.59 -11.19 -3.98
C ILE A 110 3.02 -10.29 -5.09
N VAL A 111 3.02 -8.98 -4.82
CA VAL A 111 2.66 -7.91 -5.75
C VAL A 111 3.79 -6.85 -5.79
N PRO A 112 4.25 -6.45 -7.00
CA PRO A 112 3.84 -6.95 -8.32
C PRO A 112 4.43 -8.35 -8.63
N LYS A 113 3.90 -9.01 -9.66
CA LYS A 113 4.38 -10.35 -10.06
C LYS A 113 5.74 -10.32 -10.77
N ASP A 114 6.02 -9.24 -11.50
CA ASP A 114 7.28 -9.07 -12.21
C ASP A 114 8.39 -8.69 -11.23
N GLN A 115 9.43 -9.54 -11.15
CA GLN A 115 10.58 -9.38 -10.28
C GLN A 115 11.43 -8.14 -10.58
N LYS A 116 11.31 -7.53 -11.77
CA LYS A 116 12.06 -6.32 -12.13
C LYS A 116 11.30 -5.04 -11.78
N LYS A 117 10.05 -5.16 -11.33
CA LYS A 117 9.16 -4.03 -11.09
C LYS A 117 8.78 -3.91 -9.63
N VAL A 118 8.37 -2.70 -9.27
CA VAL A 118 7.83 -2.32 -7.97
C VAL A 118 6.66 -1.38 -8.16
N CYS A 119 5.85 -1.19 -7.12
CA CYS A 119 4.73 -0.28 -7.17
C CYS A 119 5.18 1.16 -6.91
N SER A 120 4.72 2.09 -7.74
CA SER A 120 5.00 3.53 -7.61
C SER A 120 4.39 4.09 -6.32
N ALA A 121 5.16 4.83 -5.54
CA ALA A 121 4.75 5.37 -4.23
C ALA A 121 3.80 6.59 -4.29
N ALA A 122 2.75 6.53 -5.12
CA ALA A 122 1.75 7.59 -5.20
C ALA A 122 0.90 7.67 -3.91
N PRO A 123 0.40 8.87 -3.54
CA PRO A 123 -0.53 9.02 -2.43
C PRO A 123 -1.73 8.09 -2.59
N ASN A 124 -2.12 7.40 -1.51
CA ASN A 124 -3.27 6.48 -1.47
C ASN A 124 -3.19 5.26 -2.41
N ALA A 125 -2.03 4.98 -3.02
CA ALA A 125 -1.85 3.80 -3.87
C ALA A 125 -2.04 2.51 -3.07
N LYS A 126 -2.82 1.57 -3.61
CA LYS A 126 -3.13 0.28 -2.99
C LYS A 126 -2.34 -0.86 -3.64
N VAL A 127 -2.24 -1.99 -2.95
CA VAL A 127 -1.58 -3.19 -3.49
C VAL A 127 -2.37 -3.75 -4.67
N ALA A 128 -3.71 -3.77 -4.55
CA ALA A 128 -4.59 -4.24 -5.62
C ALA A 128 -4.35 -3.50 -6.96
N ASP A 129 -4.13 -2.18 -6.91
CA ASP A 129 -3.91 -1.34 -8.10
C ASP A 129 -2.60 -1.69 -8.84
N CYS A 130 -1.65 -2.31 -8.13
CA CYS A 130 -0.33 -2.66 -8.63
C CYS A 130 -0.21 -4.13 -9.08
N LYS A 131 -1.28 -4.94 -8.97
CA LYS A 131 -1.23 -6.38 -9.28
C LYS A 131 -1.19 -6.71 -10.77
N GLY A 132 -1.84 -5.89 -11.60
CA GLY A 132 -1.98 -6.14 -13.04
C GLY A 132 -0.63 -6.17 -13.76
N ALA A 133 -0.55 -6.89 -14.89
CA ALA A 133 0.61 -6.77 -15.76
C ALA A 133 0.59 -5.39 -16.44
N ASP A 134 1.74 -4.71 -16.47
CA ASP A 134 1.94 -3.46 -17.22
C ASP A 134 0.95 -2.33 -16.88
N THR A 135 0.77 -2.04 -15.59
CA THR A 135 0.03 -0.84 -15.17
C THR A 135 0.98 0.38 -15.11
N ASP A 136 0.41 1.59 -15.29
CA ASP A 136 1.08 2.86 -15.00
C ASP A 136 1.45 3.02 -13.50
N LYS A 137 1.00 2.07 -12.67
CA LYS A 137 1.28 1.98 -11.23
C LYS A 137 2.53 1.17 -10.92
N GLN A 138 3.17 0.56 -11.91
CA GLN A 138 4.45 -0.13 -11.76
C GLN A 138 5.59 0.66 -12.41
N VAL A 139 6.78 0.56 -11.82
CA VAL A 139 8.02 1.11 -12.34
C VAL A 139 9.13 0.06 -12.23
N THR A 140 10.05 0.02 -13.18
CA THR A 140 11.21 -0.88 -13.09
C THR A 140 12.18 -0.39 -12.02
N LEU A 141 12.80 -1.31 -11.28
CA LEU A 141 13.82 -1.00 -10.29
C LEU A 141 14.99 -0.21 -10.91
N LYS A 142 15.42 -0.64 -12.09
CA LYS A 142 16.47 0.01 -12.89
C LYS A 142 16.16 1.49 -13.16
N SER A 143 14.95 1.79 -13.65
CA SER A 143 14.53 3.17 -13.93
C SER A 143 14.31 3.98 -12.66
N LEU A 144 13.76 3.38 -11.61
CA LEU A 144 13.48 4.08 -10.35
C LEU A 144 14.77 4.49 -9.64
N LEU A 145 15.76 3.59 -9.59
CA LEU A 145 17.03 3.81 -8.93
C LEU A 145 18.05 4.54 -9.81
N GLY A 146 17.81 4.61 -11.13
CA GLY A 146 18.69 5.29 -12.08
C GLY A 146 20.00 4.54 -12.31
N THR A 147 19.95 3.21 -12.33
CA THR A 147 21.13 2.35 -12.43
C THR A 147 21.26 1.73 -13.82
N SER A 148 22.49 1.35 -14.19
CA SER A 148 22.74 0.59 -15.43
C SER A 148 22.64 -0.92 -15.24
N GLY A 149 22.81 -1.40 -14.00
CA GLY A 149 22.75 -2.82 -13.63
C GLY A 149 21.35 -3.41 -13.77
N ASP A 150 21.29 -4.72 -13.99
CA ASP A 150 20.04 -5.47 -13.99
C ASP A 150 19.68 -5.86 -12.57
N ILE A 151 18.79 -5.05 -11.97
CA ILE A 151 18.31 -5.23 -10.60
C ILE A 151 16.95 -5.91 -10.62
N GLN A 152 16.81 -6.99 -9.84
CA GLN A 152 15.55 -7.72 -9.71
C GLN A 152 15.43 -8.35 -8.33
N TRP A 153 14.19 -8.64 -7.94
CA TRP A 153 13.86 -9.45 -6.77
C TRP A 153 14.18 -10.93 -7.02
N GLU A 154 14.82 -11.57 -6.05
CA GLU A 154 14.99 -13.01 -6.01
C GLU A 154 13.79 -13.62 -5.27
N LYS A 155 13.00 -14.44 -5.96
CA LYS A 155 11.79 -15.08 -5.40
C LYS A 155 12.05 -16.54 -5.04
N THR A 156 11.64 -16.93 -3.85
CA THR A 156 11.69 -18.31 -3.35
C THR A 156 10.32 -18.73 -2.84
N ILE A 157 9.90 -19.96 -3.14
CA ILE A 157 8.65 -20.54 -2.63
C ILE A 157 8.96 -21.22 -1.29
N VAL A 158 8.23 -20.87 -0.24
CA VAL A 158 8.39 -21.52 1.07
C VAL A 158 7.69 -22.88 1.01
N SER A 159 8.48 -23.95 0.98
CA SER A 159 7.99 -25.33 0.82
C SER A 159 8.15 -26.09 2.13
N THR A 160 7.05 -26.22 2.89
CA THR A 160 6.47 -27.49 3.41
C THR A 160 5.46 -27.25 4.53
N ASP A 161 5.64 -26.22 5.38
CA ASP A 161 4.74 -26.00 6.54
C ASP A 161 3.99 -24.66 6.50
N ASN A 162 4.46 -23.69 5.72
CA ASN A 162 3.85 -22.37 5.57
C ASN A 162 3.72 -22.04 4.08
N LYS A 163 2.63 -22.52 3.44
CA LYS A 163 2.25 -22.16 2.07
C LYS A 163 2.48 -20.65 1.88
N GLY A 164 3.27 -20.21 0.89
CA GLY A 164 3.58 -18.79 0.73
C GLY A 164 4.78 -18.49 -0.17
N GLU A 165 5.09 -17.21 -0.31
CA GLU A 165 6.15 -16.69 -1.17
C GLU A 165 7.08 -15.76 -0.39
N VAL A 166 8.38 -15.82 -0.66
CA VAL A 166 9.38 -14.87 -0.18
C VAL A 166 10.04 -14.22 -1.37
N MET A 167 10.30 -12.93 -1.29
CA MET A 167 11.23 -12.26 -2.19
C MET A 167 12.25 -11.42 -1.45
N THR A 168 13.47 -11.39 -1.99
CA THR A 168 14.59 -10.63 -1.45
C THR A 168 15.15 -9.71 -2.53
N LEU A 169 15.36 -8.44 -2.18
CA LEU A 169 16.05 -7.48 -3.02
C LEU A 169 17.43 -7.24 -2.43
N LYS A 170 18.46 -7.53 -3.22
CA LYS A 170 19.84 -7.22 -2.92
C LYS A 170 20.36 -6.24 -3.96
N ILE A 171 20.90 -5.12 -3.49
CA ILE A 171 21.52 -4.11 -4.36
C ILE A 171 22.99 -3.93 -3.98
N LYS A 172 23.76 -3.34 -4.89
CA LYS A 172 25.13 -2.89 -4.64
C LYS A 172 25.14 -1.43 -4.19
N GLU A 173 26.21 -1.00 -3.54
CA GLU A 173 26.37 0.43 -3.23
C GLU A 173 26.38 1.29 -4.51
N SER A 174 26.93 0.77 -5.62
CA SER A 174 26.89 1.41 -6.94
C SER A 174 25.48 1.46 -7.57
N GLU A 175 24.48 0.88 -6.92
CA GLU A 175 23.07 0.87 -7.36
C GLU A 175 22.17 1.74 -6.48
N LEU A 176 22.69 2.29 -5.37
CA LEU A 176 21.95 3.29 -4.58
C LEU A 176 21.70 4.56 -5.42
N PRO A 177 20.49 5.14 -5.36
CA PRO A 177 20.15 6.28 -6.20
C PRO A 177 20.94 7.54 -5.81
N LEU A 178 20.91 8.55 -6.68
CA LEU A 178 21.46 9.88 -6.37
C LEU A 178 20.52 10.72 -5.50
N PHE A 179 19.24 10.41 -5.47
CA PHE A 179 18.21 11.06 -4.65
C PHE A 179 17.47 10.00 -3.87
N ASP A 180 16.93 10.33 -2.70
CA ASP A 180 16.09 9.39 -1.95
C ASP A 180 14.91 8.96 -2.82
N LYS A 181 14.65 7.65 -2.86
CA LYS A 181 13.53 7.06 -3.61
C LYS A 181 12.61 6.31 -2.66
N ALA A 182 11.39 6.11 -3.12
CA ALA A 182 10.42 5.29 -2.43
C ALA A 182 9.61 4.48 -3.45
N PHE A 183 9.25 3.28 -3.06
CA PHE A 183 8.29 2.43 -3.74
C PHE A 183 7.54 1.61 -2.69
N PHE A 184 6.60 0.79 -3.13
CA PHE A 184 6.05 -0.24 -2.27
C PHE A 184 5.94 -1.57 -3.00
N VAL A 185 5.81 -2.62 -2.21
CA VAL A 185 5.46 -3.97 -2.62
C VAL A 185 4.38 -4.47 -1.67
N GLY A 186 3.80 -5.62 -1.95
CA GLY A 186 2.80 -6.15 -1.04
C GLY A 186 2.49 -7.62 -1.24
N CYS A 187 1.57 -8.07 -0.40
CA CYS A 187 0.98 -9.38 -0.48
C CYS A 187 -0.54 -9.24 -0.65
N GLU A 188 -1.11 -10.09 -1.49
CA GLU A 188 -2.56 -10.18 -1.66
C GLU A 188 -2.97 -11.62 -1.93
N GLU A 189 -4.15 -12.00 -1.45
CA GLU A 189 -4.76 -13.28 -1.79
C GLU A 189 -4.98 -13.44 -3.31
N ASN A 190 -4.47 -14.53 -3.87
CA ASN A 190 -4.61 -14.91 -5.27
C ASN A 190 -5.86 -15.80 -5.46
N LYS A 191 -7.05 -15.18 -5.49
CA LYS A 191 -8.32 -15.82 -5.86
C LYS A 191 -8.90 -15.22 -7.14
N ALA A 192 -9.46 -16.08 -8.00
CA ALA A 192 -10.08 -15.70 -9.27
C ALA A 192 -11.28 -14.73 -9.12
N ASN A 193 -11.93 -14.69 -7.95
CA ASN A 193 -13.13 -13.88 -7.67
C ASN A 193 -13.07 -13.12 -6.33
N ALA A 194 -11.86 -12.81 -5.81
CA ALA A 194 -11.76 -12.01 -4.60
C ALA A 194 -12.34 -10.61 -4.85
N ARG A 195 -13.40 -10.25 -4.12
CA ARG A 195 -13.77 -8.84 -3.98
C ARG A 195 -12.60 -8.17 -3.25
N THR A 196 -11.86 -7.31 -3.97
CA THR A 196 -10.72 -6.54 -3.48
C THR A 196 -11.17 -5.61 -2.36
N SER A 197 -11.24 -6.15 -1.14
CA SER A 197 -11.50 -5.36 0.05
C SER A 197 -10.14 -5.00 0.68
N GLN A 198 -10.07 -3.83 1.30
CA GLN A 198 -8.87 -3.35 1.98
C GLN A 198 -8.38 -4.31 3.10
N ALA A 199 -9.23 -5.26 3.52
CA ALA A 199 -8.94 -6.28 4.53
C ALA A 199 -8.06 -7.45 4.02
N THR A 200 -7.76 -7.52 2.72
CA THR A 200 -6.98 -8.62 2.12
C THR A 200 -5.62 -8.20 1.56
N GLU A 201 -5.19 -6.95 1.76
CA GLU A 201 -3.90 -6.45 1.27
C GLU A 201 -2.91 -6.14 2.41
N CYS A 202 -1.64 -6.51 2.21
CA CYS A 202 -0.52 -6.13 3.07
C CYS A 202 0.43 -5.25 2.26
N LYS A 203 0.45 -3.94 2.55
CA LYS A 203 1.33 -2.98 1.87
C LYS A 203 2.62 -2.79 2.66
N VAL A 204 3.76 -2.91 1.98
CA VAL A 204 5.09 -2.65 2.56
C VAL A 204 5.75 -1.53 1.78
N ASN A 205 5.86 -0.36 2.41
CA ASN A 205 6.64 0.74 1.86
C ASN A 205 8.14 0.43 1.99
N VAL A 206 8.90 0.77 0.96
CA VAL A 206 10.35 0.66 0.94
C VAL A 206 10.95 2.01 0.59
N SER A 207 11.74 2.57 1.50
CA SER A 207 12.56 3.74 1.24
C SER A 207 13.96 3.32 0.80
N VAL A 208 14.50 3.96 -0.24
CA VAL A 208 15.88 3.75 -0.67
C VAL A 208 16.62 5.07 -0.48
N LYS A 209 17.51 5.11 0.51
CA LYS A 209 18.35 6.27 0.75
C LYS A 209 19.33 6.44 -0.41
N ALA A 210 19.57 7.70 -0.78
CA ALA A 210 20.61 8.01 -1.73
C ALA A 210 21.99 7.59 -1.21
N ARG A 211 22.92 7.35 -2.13
CA ARG A 211 24.32 7.16 -1.78
C ARG A 211 24.92 8.40 -1.10
N PRO A 212 25.96 8.26 -0.28
CA PRO A 212 26.80 9.39 0.10
C PRO A 212 27.50 9.97 -1.13
N SER A 213 27.71 11.28 -1.12
CA SER A 213 28.66 11.88 -2.06
C SER A 213 30.08 11.42 -1.74
N SER A 214 30.91 11.28 -2.77
CA SER A 214 32.25 10.72 -2.63
C SER A 214 33.23 11.32 -3.63
N VAL A 215 34.48 11.45 -3.23
CA VAL A 215 35.62 11.65 -4.13
C VAL A 215 36.29 10.29 -4.34
N ARG A 216 36.48 9.90 -5.60
CA ARG A 216 37.16 8.65 -5.98
C ARG A 216 38.58 8.94 -6.46
N GLU A 217 39.29 7.88 -6.83
CA GLU A 217 40.58 7.97 -7.51
C GLU A 217 40.54 8.95 -8.69
N ASN A 218 41.69 9.57 -8.98
CA ASN A 218 41.85 10.59 -10.02
C ASN A 218 40.95 11.81 -9.83
N ASN A 219 40.69 12.21 -8.58
CA ASN A 219 39.89 13.38 -8.22
C ASN A 219 38.47 13.40 -8.81
N VAL A 220 37.89 12.22 -9.08
CA VAL A 220 36.53 12.12 -9.64
C VAL A 220 35.50 12.29 -8.55
N VAL A 221 34.78 13.41 -8.58
CA VAL A 221 33.70 13.71 -7.64
C VAL A 221 32.38 13.11 -8.12
N THR A 222 31.72 12.37 -7.25
CA THR A 222 30.32 11.92 -7.43
C THR A 222 29.43 12.56 -6.38
N CYS A 223 28.52 13.42 -6.82
CA CYS A 223 27.54 14.07 -5.95
C CYS A 223 26.24 13.27 -5.87
N ALA A 224 25.64 13.26 -4.68
CA ALA A 224 24.30 12.77 -4.42
C ALA A 224 23.57 13.77 -3.51
N TYR A 225 22.25 13.63 -3.44
CA TYR A 225 21.34 14.67 -2.96
C TYR A 225 20.19 14.11 -2.12
N GLY A 226 20.36 12.92 -1.54
CA GLY A 226 19.47 12.46 -0.48
C GLY A 226 19.70 13.26 0.80
N LYS A 227 18.76 13.11 1.74
CA LYS A 227 18.79 13.82 3.03
C LYS A 227 20.13 13.66 3.76
N ASP A 228 20.69 12.46 3.69
CA ASP A 228 21.91 12.08 4.41
C ASP A 228 23.15 12.00 3.49
N SER A 229 23.07 12.44 2.23
CA SER A 229 24.14 12.27 1.24
C SER A 229 25.39 13.14 1.50
N ASN A 230 25.23 14.29 2.15
CA ASN A 230 26.28 15.29 2.35
C ASN A 230 26.36 15.76 3.81
N PRO A 231 26.79 14.92 4.75
CA PRO A 231 26.96 15.33 6.15
C PRO A 231 28.09 16.36 6.33
N ARG A 232 28.99 16.48 5.34
CA ARG A 232 30.09 17.45 5.26
C ARG A 232 30.37 17.82 3.80
N HIS A 233 31.12 18.88 3.56
CA HIS A 233 31.61 19.25 2.22
C HIS A 233 32.60 18.19 1.69
N LEU A 234 32.65 18.06 0.37
CA LEU A 234 33.64 17.21 -0.31
C LEU A 234 34.90 18.04 -0.55
N GLU A 235 36.04 17.50 -0.14
CA GLU A 235 37.36 18.11 -0.33
C GLU A 235 38.10 17.39 -1.46
N VAL A 236 38.71 18.16 -2.35
CA VAL A 236 39.52 17.66 -3.47
C VAL A 236 40.79 18.48 -3.52
N GLU A 237 41.94 17.81 -3.63
CA GLU A 237 43.24 18.45 -3.78
C GLU A 237 43.67 18.43 -5.24
N MET A 238 44.11 19.57 -5.76
CA MET A 238 44.69 19.70 -7.10
C MET A 238 46.07 20.35 -6.97
N SER A 239 47.10 19.63 -7.43
CA SER A 239 48.48 20.11 -7.48
C SER A 239 49.00 20.02 -8.92
N ALA A 240 50.15 20.66 -9.19
CA ALA A 240 50.94 20.29 -10.36
C ALA A 240 51.54 18.89 -10.11
N ASP A 241 51.51 18.02 -11.11
CA ASP A 241 52.12 16.68 -11.06
C ASP A 241 53.66 16.76 -11.00
#